data_AF-A0AAU4JD79-F1
#
_entry.id   AF-A0AAU4JD79-F1
#
_cell.length_a   1.000
_cell.length_b   1.000
_cell.length_c   1.000
_cell.angle_alpha   90.00
_cell.angle_beta   90.00
_cell.angle_gamma   90.00
#
_symmetry.space_group_name_H-M   'P 1'
#
loop_
_entity.id
_entity.type
_entity.pdbx_description
1 polymer ?
#
loop_
_entity_poly.entity_id
_entity_poly.type
_entity_poly.pdbx_seq_one_letter_code
_entity_poly.pdbx_strand_id
1 'polypeptide(L)'
;MYKFGLAVLTVTAMVLGAGSPAAATTARTRITIDRHTSELYPFEPPIGEPGVTYPAARVTAAARNCPAGIVLMSASLVQDGLPTLWATGGHGAGEILCDGGTAELGMAFARIAPALHPGRATAHFSLRDWNTGEPFAESTRTVWIPC
;
A
#
# COMPACT_ATOMS: atom_id res chain seq x y z
N MET A 1 83.87 17.98 0.14
CA MET A 1 82.77 18.34 1.06
C MET A 1 81.73 19.12 0.26
N TYR A 2 80.55 18.55 0.00
CA TYR A 2 79.24 19.21 -0.02
C TYR A 2 78.16 18.12 -0.16
N LYS A 3 77.11 18.25 0.64
CA LYS A 3 76.21 17.19 1.13
C LYS A 3 75.06 16.90 0.16
N PHE A 4 74.74 15.62 -0.04
CA PHE A 4 73.46 15.19 -0.61
C PHE A 4 72.35 15.39 0.43
N GLY A 5 71.52 16.43 0.24
CA GLY A 5 70.32 16.65 1.04
C GLY A 5 69.12 15.95 0.40
N LEU A 6 68.71 14.82 0.98
CA LEU A 6 67.38 14.25 0.73
C LEU A 6 66.31 15.18 1.32
N ALA A 7 65.49 15.79 0.46
CA ALA A 7 64.24 16.41 0.88
C ALA A 7 63.13 15.35 0.86
N VAL A 8 62.79 14.81 2.02
CA VAL A 8 61.63 13.94 2.23
C VAL A 8 60.38 14.81 2.22
N LEU A 9 59.62 14.79 1.13
CA LEU A 9 58.30 15.43 1.05
C LEU A 9 57.30 14.64 1.89
N THR A 10 56.91 15.20 3.03
CA THR A 10 55.84 14.69 3.87
C THR A 10 54.50 15.09 3.24
N VAL A 11 53.87 14.17 2.51
CA VAL A 11 52.49 14.35 2.03
C VAL A 11 51.55 14.05 3.19
N THR A 12 51.07 15.10 3.86
CA THR A 12 49.97 14.99 4.83
C THR A 12 48.69 14.65 4.08
N ALA A 13 48.28 13.38 4.13
CA ALA A 13 46.97 12.94 3.70
C ALA A 13 45.91 13.56 4.63
N MET A 14 45.24 14.61 4.17
CA MET A 14 43.97 15.02 4.76
C MET A 14 42.94 13.93 4.47
N VAL A 15 42.78 13.01 5.42
CA VAL A 15 41.62 12.11 5.44
C VAL A 15 40.41 13.02 5.70
N LEU A 16 39.72 13.43 4.64
CA LEU A 16 38.36 13.92 4.76
C LEU A 16 37.60 12.81 5.48
N GLY A 17 37.26 13.06 6.74
CA GLY A 17 36.23 12.32 7.45
C GLY A 17 34.95 12.48 6.67
N ALA A 18 34.74 11.60 5.69
CA ALA A 18 33.43 11.31 5.16
C ALA A 18 32.66 10.76 6.36
N GLY A 19 32.03 11.66 7.12
CA GLY A 19 30.97 11.28 8.03
C GLY A 19 30.06 10.41 7.19
N SER A 20 29.92 9.14 7.58
CA SER A 20 29.03 8.20 6.93
C SER A 20 27.74 8.97 6.69
N PRO A 21 27.22 9.03 5.44
CA PRO A 21 25.93 9.68 5.23
C PRO A 21 25.02 9.01 6.24
N ALA A 22 24.49 9.78 7.18
CA ALA A 22 23.48 9.29 8.09
C ALA A 22 22.42 8.74 7.14
N ALA A 23 22.36 7.42 7.01
CA ALA A 23 21.36 6.77 6.20
C ALA A 23 20.07 7.14 6.90
N ALA A 24 19.43 8.21 6.41
CA ALA A 24 18.09 8.59 6.80
C ALA A 24 17.30 7.31 6.60
N THR A 25 17.03 6.62 7.70
CA THR A 25 16.41 5.32 7.65
C THR A 25 14.97 5.65 7.35
N THR A 26 14.63 5.82 6.08
CA THR A 26 13.27 6.14 5.66
C THR A 26 12.42 5.01 6.20
N ALA A 27 11.59 5.32 7.19
CA ALA A 27 10.80 4.31 7.86
C ALA A 27 9.95 3.59 6.80
N ARG A 28 10.06 2.27 6.73
CA ARG A 28 9.37 1.48 5.70
C ARG A 28 7.85 1.66 5.83
N THR A 29 7.18 1.82 4.70
CA THR A 29 5.72 1.85 4.62
C THR A 29 5.13 0.56 5.19
N ARG A 30 4.09 0.66 6.01
CA ARG A 30 3.41 -0.50 6.59
C ARG A 30 1.90 -0.35 6.48
N ILE A 31 1.25 -1.35 5.90
CA ILE A 31 -0.20 -1.43 5.79
C ILE A 31 -0.75 -2.29 6.94
N THR A 32 -1.78 -1.79 7.61
CA THR A 32 -2.56 -2.52 8.62
C THR A 32 -4.01 -2.58 8.17
N ILE A 33 -4.50 -3.78 7.86
CA ILE A 33 -5.89 -4.02 7.45
C ILE A 33 -6.74 -4.25 8.70
N ASP A 34 -7.93 -3.65 8.72
CA ASP A 34 -8.89 -3.83 9.80
C ASP A 34 -9.40 -5.27 9.86
N ARG A 35 -9.80 -5.71 11.06
CA ARG A 35 -10.29 -7.09 11.26
C ARG A 35 -11.68 -7.29 10.68
N HIS A 36 -12.48 -6.24 10.63
CA HIS A 36 -13.87 -6.30 10.17
C HIS A 36 -14.01 -5.42 8.95
N THR A 37 -14.86 -5.85 8.02
CA THR A 37 -15.38 -4.97 6.98
C THR A 37 -16.51 -4.11 7.55
N SER A 38 -17.07 -3.22 6.74
CA SER A 38 -18.42 -2.73 7.01
C SER A 38 -19.43 -3.88 7.08
N GLU A 39 -20.61 -3.62 7.63
CA GLU A 39 -21.81 -4.43 7.36
C GLU A 39 -22.06 -4.51 5.85
N LEU A 40 -22.81 -5.53 5.43
CA LEU A 40 -23.27 -5.64 4.06
C LEU A 40 -24.25 -4.52 3.75
N TYR A 41 -24.05 -3.85 2.64
CA TYR A 41 -24.95 -2.82 2.15
C TYR A 41 -25.37 -3.10 0.70
N PRO A 42 -26.57 -2.65 0.30
CA PRO A 42 -27.01 -2.78 -1.08
C PRO A 42 -26.15 -1.86 -1.96
N PHE A 43 -25.60 -2.44 -3.02
CA PHE A 43 -24.85 -1.71 -4.03
C PHE A 43 -25.47 -1.93 -5.40
N GLU A 44 -25.78 -0.84 -6.09
CA GLU A 44 -26.25 -0.84 -7.47
C GLU A 44 -25.08 -0.47 -8.38
N PRO A 45 -24.67 -1.35 -9.31
CA PRO A 45 -23.59 -1.04 -10.23
C PRO A 45 -23.94 0.06 -11.21
N PRO A 46 -22.96 0.91 -11.56
CA PRO A 46 -23.15 1.92 -12.59
C PRO A 46 -23.40 1.34 -14.00
N ILE A 47 -23.04 0.06 -14.25
CA ILE A 47 -23.14 -0.60 -15.56
C ILE A 47 -23.98 -1.90 -15.47
N GLY A 48 -25.01 -1.92 -14.60
CA GLY A 48 -25.95 -3.05 -14.50
C GLY A 48 -27.37 -2.70 -14.94
N GLU A 49 -28.28 -3.66 -14.79
CA GLU A 49 -29.71 -3.40 -14.90
C GLU A 49 -30.14 -2.41 -13.81
N PRO A 50 -30.73 -1.25 -14.16
CA PRO A 50 -31.20 -0.28 -13.19
C PRO A 50 -32.14 -0.91 -12.16
N GLY A 51 -31.93 -0.59 -10.89
CA GLY A 51 -32.72 -1.11 -9.77
C GLY A 51 -32.32 -2.49 -9.25
N VAL A 52 -31.30 -3.14 -9.83
CA VAL A 52 -30.76 -4.40 -9.29
C VAL A 52 -29.59 -4.09 -8.35
N THR A 53 -29.82 -4.34 -7.05
CA THR A 53 -28.77 -4.23 -6.02
C THR A 53 -28.21 -5.57 -5.63
N TYR A 54 -26.94 -5.62 -5.25
CA TYR A 54 -26.31 -6.79 -4.66
C TYR A 54 -25.50 -6.43 -3.41
N PRO A 55 -25.27 -7.39 -2.49
CA PRO A 55 -24.53 -7.13 -1.27
C PRO A 55 -23.09 -6.73 -1.57
N ALA A 56 -22.67 -5.63 -0.94
CA ALA A 56 -21.29 -5.16 -0.95
C ALA A 56 -20.77 -4.94 0.47
N ALA A 57 -19.46 -5.05 0.63
CA ALA A 57 -18.77 -4.75 1.88
C ALA A 57 -17.53 -3.89 1.60
N ARG A 58 -17.23 -2.95 2.50
CA ARG A 58 -16.03 -2.12 2.44
C ARG A 58 -14.96 -2.68 3.37
N VAL A 59 -13.76 -2.88 2.84
CA VAL A 59 -12.56 -3.16 3.64
C VAL A 59 -11.79 -1.85 3.83
N THR A 60 -11.34 -1.61 5.05
CA THR A 60 -10.51 -0.46 5.44
C THR A 60 -9.13 -0.91 5.91
N ALA A 61 -8.14 -0.06 5.66
CA ALA A 61 -6.77 -0.26 6.12
C ALA A 61 -6.09 1.10 6.36
N ALA A 62 -4.96 1.10 7.04
CA ALA A 62 -4.12 2.29 7.21
C ALA A 62 -2.68 1.99 6.77
N ALA A 63 -2.10 2.88 5.97
CA ALA A 63 -0.70 2.85 5.59
C ALA A 63 0.09 3.89 6.39
N ARG A 64 0.96 3.43 7.29
CA ARG A 64 1.90 4.29 8.03
C ARG A 64 3.19 4.48 7.26
N ASN A 65 3.80 5.66 7.43
CA ASN A 65 4.98 6.10 6.68
C ASN A 65 4.73 6.05 5.17
N CYS A 66 3.54 6.45 4.73
CA CYS A 66 3.25 6.52 3.30
C CYS A 66 4.10 7.64 2.68
N PRO A 67 4.88 7.37 1.61
CA PRO A 67 5.72 8.39 1.00
C PRO A 67 4.88 9.54 0.46
N ALA A 68 5.36 10.77 0.59
CA ALA A 68 4.65 11.94 0.06
C ALA A 68 4.54 11.85 -1.46
N GLY A 69 3.34 12.11 -2.00
CA GLY A 69 3.05 12.03 -3.43
C GLY A 69 1.91 11.09 -3.77
N ILE A 70 1.70 10.88 -5.07
CA ILE A 70 0.67 9.99 -5.59
C ILE A 70 1.20 8.56 -5.53
N VAL A 71 0.42 7.66 -4.95
CA VAL A 71 0.70 6.23 -4.90
C VAL A 71 -0.43 5.43 -5.52
N LEU A 72 -0.07 4.35 -6.20
CA LEU A 72 -1.00 3.37 -6.71
C LEU A 72 -1.40 2.40 -5.60
N MET A 73 -2.67 2.38 -5.26
CA MET A 73 -3.24 1.37 -4.38
C MET A 73 -3.87 0.27 -5.21
N SER A 74 -3.64 -0.99 -4.84
CA SER A 74 -4.49 -2.10 -5.29
C SER A 74 -5.06 -2.87 -4.12
N ALA A 75 -6.25 -3.45 -4.31
CA ALA A 75 -6.93 -4.21 -3.28
C ALA A 75 -7.76 -5.37 -3.85
N SER A 76 -7.84 -6.46 -3.10
CA SER A 76 -8.69 -7.60 -3.43
C SER A 76 -9.36 -8.16 -2.18
N LEU A 77 -10.51 -8.80 -2.38
CA LEU A 77 -11.22 -9.54 -1.35
C LEU A 77 -11.62 -10.90 -1.96
N VAL A 78 -11.43 -11.95 -1.16
CA VAL A 78 -11.74 -13.34 -1.55
C VAL A 78 -12.58 -13.96 -0.43
N GLN A 79 -13.79 -14.39 -0.76
CA GLN A 79 -14.68 -15.13 0.15
C GLN A 79 -14.96 -16.51 -0.47
N ASP A 80 -14.83 -17.58 0.31
CA ASP A 80 -14.98 -18.97 -0.13
C ASP A 80 -14.11 -19.37 -1.32
N GLY A 81 -12.90 -18.80 -1.40
CA GLY A 81 -11.95 -19.06 -2.50
C GLY A 81 -12.30 -18.35 -3.81
N LEU A 82 -13.38 -17.55 -3.85
CA LEU A 82 -13.81 -16.82 -5.03
C LEU A 82 -13.49 -15.32 -4.90
N PRO A 83 -12.87 -14.69 -5.91
CA PRO A 83 -12.60 -13.26 -5.90
C PRO A 83 -13.90 -12.46 -5.98
N THR A 84 -13.92 -11.31 -5.32
CA THR A 84 -15.03 -10.35 -5.40
C THR A 84 -14.70 -9.22 -6.35
N LEU A 85 -15.72 -8.69 -7.04
CA LEU A 85 -15.58 -7.53 -7.89
C LEU A 85 -15.52 -6.25 -7.07
N TRP A 86 -15.01 -5.18 -7.65
CA TRP A 86 -15.03 -3.87 -7.03
C TRP A 86 -16.39 -3.21 -7.21
N ALA A 87 -16.88 -2.59 -6.15
CA ALA A 87 -18.12 -1.83 -6.20
C ALA A 87 -17.92 -0.41 -6.77
N THR A 88 -16.70 0.10 -6.86
CA THR A 88 -16.45 1.49 -7.32
C THR A 88 -16.13 1.61 -8.82
N GLY A 89 -16.35 0.57 -9.63
CA GLY A 89 -16.14 0.60 -11.08
C GLY A 89 -14.68 0.62 -11.56
N GLY A 90 -13.71 0.90 -10.67
CA GLY A 90 -12.28 0.72 -10.94
C GLY A 90 -11.88 -0.75 -10.85
N HIS A 91 -10.95 -1.21 -11.68
CA HIS A 91 -10.47 -2.60 -11.68
C HIS A 91 -9.34 -2.81 -10.69
N GLY A 92 -9.59 -2.98 -9.40
CA GLY A 92 -8.49 -3.45 -8.55
C GLY A 92 -7.47 -2.37 -8.18
N ALA A 93 -7.51 -1.17 -8.79
CA ALA A 93 -6.57 -0.07 -8.55
C ALA A 93 -7.23 1.30 -8.29
N GLY A 94 -6.65 2.09 -7.37
CA GLY A 94 -7.03 3.47 -7.09
C GLY A 94 -5.80 4.35 -6.84
N GLU A 95 -5.94 5.65 -7.07
CA GLU A 95 -4.91 6.65 -6.75
C GLU A 95 -5.12 7.18 -5.33
N ILE A 96 -4.05 7.21 -4.55
CA ILE A 96 -4.06 7.78 -3.20
C ILE A 96 -2.98 8.86 -3.13
N LEU A 97 -3.35 10.04 -2.66
CA LEU A 97 -2.39 11.10 -2.35
C LEU A 97 -1.94 10.92 -0.90
N CYS A 98 -0.65 10.67 -0.71
CA CYS A 98 -0.03 10.58 0.59
C CYS A 98 0.73 11.88 0.93
N ASP A 99 0.67 12.30 2.18
CA ASP A 99 1.27 13.53 2.70
C ASP A 99 2.62 13.31 3.42
N GLY A 100 3.17 12.09 3.36
CA GLY A 100 4.36 11.69 4.11
C GLY A 100 4.07 11.07 5.48
N GLY A 101 2.80 10.90 5.86
CA GLY A 101 2.37 10.42 7.17
C GLY A 101 1.60 9.09 7.12
N THR A 102 0.38 9.11 7.65
CA THR A 102 -0.53 7.96 7.64
C THR A 102 -1.66 8.22 6.67
N ALA A 103 -1.85 7.32 5.70
CA ALA A 103 -2.96 7.36 4.78
C ALA A 103 -4.03 6.32 5.15
N GLU A 104 -5.29 6.72 5.13
CA GLU A 104 -6.40 5.78 5.18
C GLU A 104 -6.65 5.20 3.79
N LEU A 105 -6.85 3.89 3.76
CA LEU A 105 -7.13 3.12 2.55
C LEU A 105 -8.52 2.51 2.69
N GLY A 106 -9.23 2.40 1.59
CA GLY A 106 -10.53 1.74 1.60
C GLY A 106 -10.93 1.26 0.21
N MET A 107 -11.53 0.07 0.18
CA MET A 107 -12.08 -0.47 -1.06
C MET A 107 -13.39 -1.19 -0.78
N ALA A 108 -14.36 -0.95 -1.66
CA ALA A 108 -15.66 -1.59 -1.62
C ALA A 108 -15.70 -2.76 -2.62
N PHE A 109 -16.24 -3.88 -2.17
CA PHE A 109 -16.30 -5.11 -2.93
C PHE A 109 -17.72 -5.63 -3.00
N ALA A 110 -18.08 -6.18 -4.15
CA ALA A 110 -19.38 -6.75 -4.42
C ALA A 110 -19.23 -8.07 -5.20
N ARG A 111 -20.16 -9.00 -5.02
CA ARG A 111 -20.21 -10.22 -5.82
C ARG A 111 -21.66 -10.60 -6.07
N ILE A 112 -21.98 -10.89 -7.33
CA ILE A 112 -23.35 -11.19 -7.77
C ILE A 112 -23.70 -12.65 -7.45
N ALA A 113 -22.84 -13.60 -7.83
CA ALA A 113 -23.09 -15.02 -7.65
C ALA A 113 -21.79 -15.82 -7.34
N PRO A 114 -21.74 -16.59 -6.24
CA PRO A 114 -22.61 -16.46 -5.08
C PRO A 114 -22.48 -15.06 -4.46
N ALA A 115 -23.56 -14.54 -3.90
CA ALA A 115 -23.51 -13.22 -3.27
C ALA A 115 -22.50 -13.18 -2.11
N LEU A 116 -21.96 -11.99 -1.83
CA LEU A 116 -21.25 -11.77 -0.56
C LEU A 116 -22.21 -12.01 0.62
N HIS A 117 -21.71 -12.62 1.68
CA HIS A 117 -22.49 -12.94 2.87
C HIS A 117 -21.67 -12.71 4.16
N PRO A 118 -22.33 -12.65 5.34
CA PRO A 118 -21.63 -12.62 6.61
C PRO A 118 -20.71 -13.82 6.72
N GLY A 119 -19.48 -13.58 7.15
CA GLY A 119 -18.49 -14.64 7.14
C GLY A 119 -17.08 -14.18 6.83
N ARG A 120 -16.23 -15.17 6.60
CA ARG A 120 -14.79 -15.03 6.60
C ARG A 120 -14.33 -14.70 5.19
N ALA A 121 -13.44 -13.73 5.07
CA ALA A 121 -12.83 -13.38 3.79
C ALA A 121 -11.35 -13.08 3.96
N THR A 122 -10.60 -13.08 2.87
CA THR A 122 -9.20 -12.67 2.82
C THR A 122 -9.11 -11.39 2.03
N ALA A 123 -8.65 -10.32 2.68
CA ALA A 123 -8.38 -9.05 2.06
C ALA A 123 -6.88 -8.88 1.81
N HIS A 124 -6.53 -8.26 0.69
CA HIS A 124 -5.17 -7.86 0.36
C HIS A 124 -5.15 -6.41 -0.08
N PHE A 125 -4.12 -5.67 0.34
CA PHE A 125 -3.81 -4.31 -0.10
C PHE A 125 -2.35 -4.23 -0.51
N SER A 126 -2.06 -3.52 -1.60
CA SER A 126 -0.70 -3.13 -1.97
C SER A 126 -0.61 -1.66 -2.35
N LEU A 127 0.52 -1.04 -2.06
CA LEU A 127 0.87 0.32 -2.44
C LEU A 127 2.13 0.29 -3.30
N ARG A 128 2.11 1.02 -4.41
CA ARG A 128 3.21 1.12 -5.38
C ARG A 128 3.45 2.57 -5.76
N ASP A 129 4.67 2.86 -6.18
CA ASP A 129 5.00 4.15 -6.77
C ASP A 129 4.18 4.37 -8.06
N TRP A 130 3.62 5.55 -8.21
CA TRP A 130 2.80 5.89 -9.38
C TRP A 130 3.61 5.93 -10.68
N ASN A 131 4.87 6.37 -10.62
CA ASN A 131 5.70 6.57 -11.81
C ASN A 131 6.47 5.31 -12.19
N THR A 132 7.02 4.59 -11.21
CA THR A 132 7.91 3.44 -11.44
C THR A 132 7.19 2.10 -11.25
N GLY A 133 6.06 2.07 -10.54
CA GLY A 133 5.35 0.83 -10.18
C GLY A 133 6.04 0.00 -9.09
N GLU A 134 7.14 0.50 -8.53
CA GLU A 134 7.88 -0.19 -7.47
C GLU A 134 7.03 -0.36 -6.20
N PRO A 135 7.07 -1.51 -5.53
CA PRO A 135 6.24 -1.75 -4.35
C PRO A 135 6.78 -1.01 -3.12
N PHE A 136 5.91 -0.22 -2.49
CA PHE A 136 6.18 0.35 -1.16
C PHE A 136 5.82 -0.63 -0.04
N ALA A 137 4.63 -1.23 -0.12
CA ALA A 137 4.12 -2.16 0.87
C ALA A 137 3.02 -3.05 0.31
N GLU A 138 2.88 -4.23 0.90
CA GLU A 138 1.74 -5.13 0.68
C GLU A 138 1.35 -5.77 2.02
N SER A 139 0.07 -6.11 2.16
CA SER A 139 -0.45 -6.79 3.33
C SER A 139 -1.65 -7.63 2.96
N THR A 140 -1.74 -8.81 3.58
CA THR A 140 -2.87 -9.72 3.47
C THR A 140 -3.39 -10.03 4.86
N ARG A 141 -4.71 -10.07 5.01
CA ARG A 141 -5.35 -10.40 6.28
C ARG A 141 -6.65 -11.17 6.08
N THR A 142 -6.93 -12.11 6.97
CA THR A 142 -8.30 -12.57 7.18
C THR A 142 -9.13 -11.47 7.84
N VAL A 143 -10.29 -11.16 7.24
CA VAL A 143 -11.29 -10.21 7.72
C VAL A 143 -12.63 -10.92 7.95
N TRP A 144 -13.49 -10.34 8.77
CA TRP A 144 -14.87 -10.78 8.96
C TRP A 144 -15.85 -9.76 8.40
N ILE A 145 -16.79 -10.27 7.60
CA ILE A 145 -17.99 -9.56 7.19
C ILE A 145 -19.04 -9.78 8.29
N PRO A 146 -19.47 -8.73 9.00
CA PRO A 146 -20.47 -8.83 10.07
C PRO A 146 -21.82 -9.37 9.58
N CYS A 147 -22.61 -9.89 10.52
CA CYS A 147 -23.99 -10.33 10.32
C CYS A 147 -24.96 -9.15 10.29
#